data_AF-A0A938VKN0-F1
#
_entry.id   AF-A0A938VKN0-F1
#
_cell.length_a   1.000
_cell.length_b   1.000
_cell.length_c   1.000
_cell.angle_alpha   90.00
_cell.angle_beta   90.00
_cell.angle_gamma   90.00
#
_symmetry.space_group_name_H-M   'P 1'
#
loop_
_entity.id
_entity.type
_entity.pdbx_description
1 polymer ?
#
loop_
_entity_poly.entity_id
_entity_poly.type
_entity_poly.pdbx_seq_one_letter_code
_entity_poly.pdbx_strand_id
1 'polypeptide(L)'
;MLNVTLYTRKECKLCDEVKADLNELQSQYPHRLTEIDIYTDPALRAKFGQSIPVIEVGPFSLKAPITKQKLKMTLGAASDRVNQLEKLDDPVYKYQTQRGKTVTTGDRVSFWIAKRYLLILNLFMFIYVGLPLLAPTLMKVGAETPANIIYRIYKPLCHQFGFRSFFLFGEQPFYPLAEARVSGYKTYEEATGFANLSDPYSMARFDARNHIGDEVMGYKVALCERDIAIYLAILMFGIIFGLTGRRLKSLHWMLWLLLGIAPIGLDGFSQLFSQFNWEWLSALVPYRESTPFLRTFTGALFGLFTAWFAYPNIEESMSETRQYYIKKFAVNQTSEK
;
A
#
# COMPACT_ATOMS: atom_id res chain seq x y z
N MET A 1 -0.45 -6.14 40.01
CA MET A 1 -0.05 -4.72 39.86
C MET A 1 -0.63 -4.20 38.56
N LEU A 2 -1.29 -3.03 38.58
CA LEU A 2 -1.92 -2.44 37.40
C LEU A 2 -0.86 -1.80 36.47
N ASN A 3 -1.09 -1.82 35.16
CA ASN A 3 -0.32 -1.01 34.21
C ASN A 3 -1.14 0.21 33.82
N VAL A 4 -0.66 1.40 34.17
CA VAL A 4 -1.29 2.69 33.91
C VAL A 4 -0.48 3.41 32.84
N THR A 5 -1.10 3.77 31.72
CA THR A 5 -0.46 4.56 30.66
C THR A 5 -0.96 5.99 30.70
N LEU A 6 -0.07 6.95 30.83
CA LEU A 6 -0.36 8.39 30.76
C LEU A 6 0.15 8.95 29.44
N TYR A 7 -0.76 9.38 28.57
CA TYR A 7 -0.42 10.16 27.38
C TYR A 7 -0.24 11.63 27.77
N THR A 8 0.94 12.16 27.49
CA THR A 8 1.39 13.47 27.96
C THR A 8 2.14 14.23 26.85
N ARG A 9 2.63 15.42 27.18
CA ARG A 9 3.59 16.19 26.38
C ARG A 9 4.54 16.93 27.32
N LYS A 10 5.64 17.45 26.77
CA LYS A 10 6.50 18.41 27.49
C LYS A 10 5.70 19.62 27.96
N GLU A 11 6.01 20.10 29.16
CA GLU A 11 5.44 21.31 29.76
C GLU A 11 3.90 21.27 29.86
N CYS A 12 3.38 20.26 30.56
CA CYS A 12 1.93 20.06 30.73
C CYS A 12 1.54 20.04 32.22
N LYS A 13 1.11 21.19 32.75
CA LYS A 13 0.69 21.32 34.16
C LYS A 13 -0.39 20.33 34.57
N LEU A 14 -1.45 20.19 33.76
CA LEU A 14 -2.51 19.21 34.02
C LEU A 14 -1.98 17.76 34.04
N CYS A 15 -0.96 17.46 33.23
CA CYS A 15 -0.34 16.15 33.24
C CYS A 15 0.49 15.93 34.50
N ASP A 16 1.18 16.96 34.99
CA ASP A 16 1.96 16.91 36.23
C ASP A 16 1.06 16.76 37.46
N GLU A 17 -0.10 17.43 37.49
CA GLU A 17 -1.14 17.24 38.50
C GLU A 17 -1.64 15.78 38.54
N VAL A 18 -1.98 15.22 37.37
CA VAL A 18 -2.41 13.83 37.27
C VAL A 18 -1.33 12.85 37.73
N LYS A 19 -0.05 13.13 37.45
CA LYS A 19 1.07 12.31 37.95
C LYS A 19 1.18 12.36 39.47
N ALA A 20 1.02 13.53 40.07
CA ALA A 20 1.02 13.68 41.52
C ALA A 20 -0.12 12.86 42.15
N ASP A 21 -1.33 12.98 41.61
CA ASP A 21 -2.48 12.19 42.07
C ASP A 21 -2.26 10.67 41.93
N LEU A 22 -1.65 10.21 40.82
CA LEU A 22 -1.27 8.81 40.64
C LEU A 22 -0.27 8.36 41.70
N ASN A 23 0.78 9.15 41.95
CA ASN A 23 1.78 8.82 42.97
C ASN A 23 1.17 8.72 44.39
N GLU A 24 0.22 9.59 44.73
CA GLU A 24 -0.48 9.51 46.01
C GLU A 24 -1.38 8.28 46.13
N LEU A 25 -2.01 7.87 45.03
CA LEU A 25 -2.89 6.69 44.98
C LEU A 25 -2.12 5.36 44.86
N GLN A 26 -0.81 5.41 44.67
CA GLN A 26 0.06 4.24 44.49
C GLN A 26 -0.03 3.24 45.66
N SER A 27 -0.14 3.72 46.90
CA SER A 27 -0.25 2.89 48.10
C SER A 27 -1.57 2.12 48.17
N GLN A 28 -2.67 2.74 47.72
CA GLN A 28 -3.99 2.16 47.73
C GLN A 28 -4.23 1.24 46.51
N TYR A 29 -3.71 1.62 45.35
CA TYR A 29 -3.84 0.88 44.10
C TYR A 29 -2.46 0.67 43.49
N PRO A 30 -1.73 -0.41 43.86
CA PRO A 30 -0.38 -0.64 43.34
C PRO A 30 -0.36 -0.71 41.80
N HIS A 31 0.34 0.24 41.19
CA HIS A 31 0.40 0.36 39.73
C HIS A 31 1.79 0.71 39.20
N ARG A 32 2.00 0.49 37.91
CA ARG A 32 3.18 0.92 37.17
C ARG A 32 2.74 2.01 36.20
N LEU A 33 3.30 3.21 36.36
CA LEU A 33 3.04 4.34 35.48
C LEU A 33 3.99 4.32 34.28
N THR A 34 3.43 4.28 33.06
CA THR A 34 4.16 4.42 31.81
C THR A 34 3.75 5.72 31.13
N GLU A 35 4.70 6.57 30.82
CA GLU A 35 4.45 7.83 30.11
C GLU A 35 4.70 7.69 28.61
N ILE A 36 3.79 8.23 27.80
CA ILE A 36 3.93 8.28 26.34
C ILE A 36 3.73 9.73 25.88
N ASP A 37 4.79 10.31 25.31
CA ASP A 37 4.69 11.63 24.68
C ASP A 37 3.94 11.52 23.33
N ILE A 38 2.82 12.23 23.23
CA ILE A 38 1.96 12.21 22.03
C ILE A 38 2.66 12.76 20.78
N TYR A 39 3.77 13.48 20.93
CA TYR A 39 4.55 13.99 19.80
C TYR A 39 5.49 12.94 19.18
N THR A 40 5.61 11.77 19.78
CA THR A 40 6.43 10.67 19.23
C THR A 40 5.85 10.03 17.97
N ASP A 41 4.53 10.13 17.77
CA ASP A 41 3.85 9.63 16.57
C ASP A 41 2.72 10.60 16.13
N PRO A 42 2.63 10.96 14.83
CA PRO A 42 1.60 11.87 14.34
C PRO A 42 0.17 11.45 14.63
N ALA A 43 -0.11 10.14 14.68
CA ALA A 43 -1.46 9.63 14.95
C ALA A 43 -1.81 9.74 16.44
N LEU A 44 -0.84 9.59 17.34
CA LEU A 44 -1.04 9.90 18.77
C LEU A 44 -1.36 11.39 18.96
N ARG A 45 -0.62 12.28 18.29
CA ARG A 45 -0.89 13.72 18.29
C ARG A 45 -2.28 14.04 17.76
N ALA A 46 -2.69 13.42 16.65
CA ALA A 46 -4.03 13.63 16.08
C ALA A 46 -5.14 13.13 17.01
N LYS A 47 -4.94 11.97 17.66
CA LYS A 47 -5.93 11.33 18.55
C LYS A 47 -6.08 12.04 19.89
N PHE A 48 -4.96 12.46 20.51
CA PHE A 48 -4.95 12.96 21.89
C PHE A 48 -4.62 14.44 22.02
N GLY A 49 -4.16 15.12 20.97
CA GLY A 49 -3.61 16.48 21.05
C GLY A 49 -4.52 17.54 21.68
N GLN A 50 -5.84 17.35 21.64
CA GLN A 50 -6.83 18.25 22.26
C GLN A 50 -7.42 17.73 23.58
N SER A 51 -7.04 16.53 24.03
CA SER A 51 -7.65 15.86 25.20
C SER A 51 -6.65 15.43 26.27
N ILE A 52 -5.35 15.71 26.08
CA ILE A 52 -4.33 15.45 27.10
C ILE A 52 -4.59 16.26 28.39
N PRO A 53 -4.28 15.71 29.58
CA PRO A 53 -3.80 14.35 29.83
C PRO A 53 -4.86 13.27 29.55
N VAL A 54 -4.42 12.13 29.03
CA VAL A 54 -5.27 10.93 28.86
C VAL A 54 -4.63 9.76 29.59
N ILE A 55 -5.43 9.04 30.39
CA ILE A 55 -5.00 7.85 31.10
C ILE A 55 -5.69 6.63 30.50
N GLU A 56 -4.95 5.54 30.33
CA GLU A 56 -5.48 4.21 30.01
C GLU A 56 -5.04 3.19 31.07
N VAL A 57 -6.00 2.46 31.64
CA VAL A 57 -5.77 1.36 32.60
C VAL A 57 -6.65 0.18 32.23
N GLY A 58 -6.05 -0.89 31.70
CA GLY A 58 -6.80 -2.01 31.14
C GLY A 58 -7.79 -1.54 30.05
N PRO A 59 -9.09 -1.84 30.14
CA PRO A 59 -10.10 -1.37 29.19
C PRO A 59 -10.60 0.06 29.47
N PHE A 60 -10.20 0.66 30.58
CA PHE A 60 -10.70 1.98 30.99
C PHE A 60 -9.82 3.09 30.44
N SER A 61 -10.46 4.17 29.97
CA SER A 61 -9.78 5.39 29.52
C SER A 61 -10.41 6.62 30.16
N LEU A 62 -9.57 7.52 30.68
CA LEU A 62 -9.97 8.83 31.21
C LEU A 62 -9.34 9.93 30.37
N LYS A 63 -10.15 10.90 29.97
CA LYS A 63 -9.71 12.12 29.27
C LYS A 63 -9.90 13.34 30.19
N ALA A 64 -9.16 14.40 29.92
CA ALA A 64 -9.34 15.67 30.63
C ALA A 64 -10.81 16.18 30.55
N PRO A 65 -11.33 16.84 31.61
CA PRO A 65 -10.70 17.06 32.92
C PRO A 65 -10.71 15.80 33.81
N ILE A 66 -9.54 15.43 34.32
CA ILE A 66 -9.35 14.28 35.22
C ILE A 66 -9.28 14.81 36.65
N THR A 67 -10.19 14.36 37.51
CA THR A 67 -10.14 14.67 38.95
C THR A 67 -9.62 13.46 39.72
N LYS A 68 -8.99 13.69 40.87
CA LYS A 68 -8.53 12.64 41.78
C LYS A 68 -9.61 11.60 42.12
N GLN A 69 -10.86 12.03 42.29
CA GLN A 69 -11.98 11.13 42.56
C GLN A 69 -12.28 10.21 41.37
N LYS A 70 -12.35 10.75 40.15
CA LYS A 70 -12.53 9.94 38.94
C LYS A 70 -11.37 8.96 38.75
N LEU A 71 -10.15 9.43 38.99
CA LEU A 71 -8.95 8.61 38.92
C LEU A 71 -9.01 7.43 39.90
N LYS A 72 -9.37 7.71 41.17
CA LYS A 72 -9.56 6.69 42.21
C LYS A 72 -10.61 5.65 41.82
N MET A 73 -11.76 6.08 41.32
CA MET A 73 -12.82 5.17 40.87
C MET A 73 -12.34 4.26 39.73
N THR A 74 -11.63 4.82 38.75
CA THR A 74 -11.12 4.04 37.62
C THR A 74 -10.02 3.07 38.03
N LEU A 75 -9.09 3.46 38.89
CA LEU A 75 -8.07 2.54 39.43
C LEU A 75 -8.70 1.42 40.26
N GLY A 76 -9.73 1.73 41.06
CA GLY A 76 -10.50 0.72 41.79
C GLY A 76 -11.17 -0.28 40.87
N ALA A 77 -11.94 0.20 39.88
CA ALA A 77 -12.59 -0.68 38.90
C ALA A 77 -11.59 -1.53 38.11
N ALA A 78 -10.43 -0.98 37.75
CA ALA A 78 -9.36 -1.73 37.10
C ALA A 78 -8.76 -2.79 38.01
N SER A 79 -8.51 -2.46 39.27
CA SER A 79 -8.00 -3.39 40.29
C SER A 79 -8.98 -4.55 40.52
N ASP A 80 -10.26 -4.26 40.71
CA ASP A 80 -11.30 -5.27 40.94
C ASP A 80 -11.43 -6.23 39.76
N ARG A 81 -11.38 -5.69 38.53
CA ARG A 81 -11.37 -6.49 37.31
C ARG A 81 -10.16 -7.41 37.23
N VAL A 82 -8.96 -6.91 37.51
CA VAL A 82 -7.73 -7.74 37.50
C VAL A 82 -7.84 -8.86 38.53
N ASN A 83 -8.27 -8.52 39.76
CA ASN A 83 -8.48 -9.50 40.82
C ASN A 83 -9.51 -10.57 40.41
N GLN A 84 -10.58 -10.18 39.71
CA GLN A 84 -11.59 -11.11 39.21
C GLN A 84 -11.03 -12.03 38.11
N LEU A 85 -10.29 -11.50 37.15
CA LEU A 85 -9.69 -12.28 36.05
C LEU A 85 -8.62 -13.26 36.57
N GLU A 86 -7.84 -12.87 37.58
CA GLU A 86 -6.88 -13.76 38.23
C GLU A 86 -7.58 -14.88 39.00
N LYS A 87 -8.69 -14.59 39.69
CA LYS A 87 -9.51 -15.60 40.38
C LYS A 87 -10.17 -16.59 39.42
N LEU A 88 -10.58 -16.13 38.24
CA LEU A 88 -11.24 -16.95 37.22
C LEU A 88 -10.29 -17.81 36.38
N ASP A 89 -8.97 -17.69 36.62
CA ASP A 89 -7.93 -18.32 35.81
C ASP A 89 -8.15 -18.15 34.29
N ASP A 90 -8.50 -16.93 33.88
CA ASP A 90 -8.88 -16.67 32.49
C ASP A 90 -7.68 -16.90 31.54
N PRO A 91 -7.76 -17.86 30.60
CA PRO A 91 -6.63 -18.23 29.76
C PRO A 91 -6.29 -17.12 28.75
N VAL A 92 -7.27 -16.32 28.32
CA VAL A 92 -7.08 -15.21 27.38
C VAL A 92 -6.34 -14.06 28.08
N TYR A 93 -6.72 -13.72 29.30
CA TYR A 93 -6.05 -12.73 30.13
C TYR A 93 -4.59 -13.12 30.41
N LYS A 94 -4.34 -14.38 30.80
CA LYS A 94 -2.97 -14.88 31.02
C LYS A 94 -2.12 -14.77 29.75
N TYR A 95 -2.66 -15.19 28.60
CA TYR A 95 -1.97 -15.08 27.31
C TYR A 95 -1.66 -13.63 26.93
N GLN A 96 -2.63 -12.72 27.01
CA GLN A 96 -2.44 -11.30 26.69
C GLN A 96 -1.39 -10.65 27.59
N THR A 97 -1.44 -10.95 28.89
CA THR A 97 -0.51 -10.40 29.87
C THR A 97 0.91 -10.93 29.63
N GLN A 98 1.08 -12.21 29.33
CA GLN A 98 2.38 -12.80 28.97
C GLN A 98 2.95 -12.20 27.68
N ARG A 99 2.13 -12.09 26.64
CA ARG A 99 2.54 -11.51 25.35
C ARG A 99 2.92 -10.03 25.45
N GLY A 100 2.33 -9.31 26.41
CA GLY A 100 2.67 -7.93 26.74
C GLY A 100 3.97 -7.75 27.54
N LYS A 101 4.48 -8.80 28.20
CA LYS A 101 5.65 -8.75 29.11
C LYS A 101 7.01 -8.94 28.42
N THR A 102 7.03 -9.32 27.14
CA THR A 102 8.29 -9.56 26.43
C THR A 102 8.28 -8.85 25.09
N VAL A 103 9.40 -8.19 24.78
CA VAL A 103 9.66 -7.59 23.48
C VAL A 103 10.52 -8.55 22.67
N THR A 104 9.96 -9.07 21.59
CA THR A 104 10.64 -10.01 20.70
C THR A 104 11.27 -9.29 19.50
N THR A 105 12.15 -9.98 18.78
CA THR A 105 12.65 -9.49 17.48
C THR A 105 11.52 -9.27 16.48
N GLY A 106 10.51 -10.15 16.48
CA GLY A 106 9.33 -10.01 15.63
C GLY A 106 8.54 -8.72 15.89
N ASP A 107 8.42 -8.31 17.15
CA ASP A 107 7.79 -7.03 17.52
C ASP A 107 8.57 -5.83 16.94
N ARG A 108 9.91 -5.87 17.05
CA ARG A 108 10.79 -4.81 16.53
C ARG A 108 10.70 -4.70 15.01
N VAL A 109 10.69 -5.84 14.31
CA VAL A 109 10.50 -5.90 12.85
C VAL A 109 9.13 -5.36 12.46
N SER A 110 8.07 -5.79 13.16
CA SER A 110 6.69 -5.34 12.87
C SER A 110 6.54 -3.83 13.07
N PHE A 111 7.14 -3.29 14.13
CA PHE A 111 7.17 -1.84 14.38
C PHE A 111 7.97 -1.09 13.30
N TRP A 112 9.13 -1.63 12.88
CA TRP A 112 9.92 -1.05 11.80
C TRP A 112 9.14 -1.01 10.48
N ILE A 113 8.47 -2.11 10.13
CA ILE A 113 7.58 -2.18 8.95
C ILE A 113 6.49 -1.12 9.08
N ALA A 114 5.76 -1.08 10.20
CA ALA A 114 4.67 -0.11 10.38
C ALA A 114 5.13 1.37 10.29
N LYS A 115 6.39 1.65 10.64
CA LYS A 115 7.01 2.99 10.49
C LYS A 115 7.45 3.28 9.05
N ARG A 116 7.93 2.27 8.32
CA ARG A 116 8.58 2.40 7.00
C ARG A 116 7.76 1.84 5.84
N TYR A 117 6.55 1.34 6.06
CA TYR A 117 5.76 0.62 5.05
C TYR A 117 5.61 1.41 3.73
N LEU A 118 5.36 2.73 3.80
CA LEU A 118 5.21 3.54 2.60
C LEU A 118 6.50 3.61 1.77
N LEU A 119 7.66 3.67 2.44
CA LEU A 119 8.96 3.60 1.75
C LEU A 119 9.16 2.22 1.11
N ILE A 120 8.79 1.15 1.82
CA ILE A 120 8.89 -0.22 1.32
C ILE A 120 8.00 -0.40 0.08
N LEU A 121 6.74 0.05 0.13
CA LEU A 121 5.81 -0.01 -0.99
C LEU A 121 6.30 0.81 -2.19
N ASN A 122 6.73 2.05 -1.97
CA ASN A 122 7.23 2.89 -3.05
C ASN A 122 8.53 2.33 -3.66
N LEU A 123 9.45 1.80 -2.85
CA LEU A 123 10.68 1.18 -3.35
C LEU A 123 10.36 -0.08 -4.16
N PHE A 124 9.46 -0.92 -3.65
CA PHE A 124 8.99 -2.10 -4.37
C PHE A 124 8.37 -1.70 -5.73
N MET A 125 7.46 -0.73 -5.75
CA MET A 125 6.83 -0.26 -6.98
C MET A 125 7.83 0.39 -7.94
N PHE A 126 8.78 1.18 -7.42
CA PHE A 126 9.86 1.77 -8.20
C PHE A 126 10.72 0.72 -8.88
N ILE A 127 11.14 -0.34 -8.17
CA ILE A 127 11.90 -1.44 -8.75
C ILE A 127 11.03 -2.21 -9.75
N TYR A 128 9.78 -2.48 -9.39
CA TYR A 128 8.85 -3.26 -10.21
C TYR A 128 8.57 -2.60 -11.57
N VAL A 129 8.35 -1.28 -11.61
CA VAL A 129 8.10 -0.56 -12.87
C VAL A 129 9.39 -0.06 -13.54
N GLY A 130 10.43 0.20 -12.75
CA GLY A 130 11.72 0.67 -13.23
C GLY A 130 12.51 -0.40 -14.00
N LEU A 131 12.47 -1.66 -13.56
CA LEU A 131 13.17 -2.74 -14.27
C LEU A 131 12.66 -2.92 -15.73
N PRO A 132 11.33 -3.01 -15.99
CA PRO A 132 10.82 -3.06 -17.36
C PRO A 132 11.22 -1.87 -18.24
N LEU A 133 11.27 -0.65 -17.67
CA LEU A 133 11.71 0.56 -18.37
C LEU A 133 13.23 0.59 -18.60
N LEU A 134 14.00 -0.09 -17.74
CA LEU A 134 15.45 -0.23 -17.87
C LEU A 134 15.83 -1.22 -18.99
N ALA A 135 15.01 -2.24 -19.25
CA ALA A 135 15.32 -3.28 -20.24
C ALA A 135 15.65 -2.75 -21.65
N PRO A 136 14.88 -1.81 -22.25
CA PRO A 136 15.25 -1.17 -23.51
C PRO A 136 16.60 -0.45 -23.48
N THR A 137 16.93 0.19 -22.35
CA THR A 137 18.19 0.93 -22.21
C THR A 137 19.36 -0.04 -22.20
N LEU A 138 19.21 -1.18 -21.51
CA LEU A 138 20.21 -2.24 -21.50
C LEU A 138 20.42 -2.84 -22.89
N MET A 139 19.34 -3.04 -23.66
CA MET A 139 19.45 -3.46 -25.07
C MET A 139 20.22 -2.43 -25.90
N LYS A 140 19.88 -1.13 -25.76
CA LYS A 140 20.52 -0.05 -26.53
C LYS A 140 22.03 0.08 -26.28
N VAL A 141 22.50 -0.21 -25.07
CA VAL A 141 23.93 -0.16 -24.74
C VAL A 141 24.66 -1.50 -24.95
N GLY A 142 23.98 -2.50 -25.55
CA GLY A 142 24.55 -3.82 -25.83
C GLY A 142 24.63 -4.76 -24.61
N ALA A 143 24.03 -4.39 -23.47
CA ALA A 143 23.94 -5.23 -22.27
C ALA A 143 22.77 -6.22 -22.39
N GLU A 144 22.82 -7.10 -23.40
CA GLU A 144 21.72 -7.99 -23.76
C GLU A 144 21.37 -9.00 -22.66
N THR A 145 22.37 -9.63 -22.04
CA THR A 145 22.15 -10.65 -21.00
C THR A 145 21.29 -10.12 -19.83
N PRO A 146 21.63 -9.00 -19.16
CA PRO A 146 20.79 -8.47 -18.10
C PRO A 146 19.42 -7.97 -18.61
N ALA A 147 19.32 -7.44 -19.83
CA ALA A 147 18.04 -7.06 -20.42
C ALA A 147 17.10 -8.28 -20.57
N ASN A 148 17.62 -9.37 -21.13
CA ASN A 148 16.89 -10.61 -21.36
C ASN A 148 16.43 -11.28 -20.07
N ILE A 149 17.20 -11.15 -18.97
CA ILE A 149 16.76 -11.58 -17.64
C ILE A 149 15.51 -10.81 -17.21
N ILE A 150 15.48 -9.49 -17.41
CA ILE A 150 14.30 -8.67 -17.10
C ILE A 150 13.10 -9.12 -17.95
N TYR A 151 13.25 -9.21 -19.27
CA TYR A 151 12.16 -9.68 -20.15
C TYR A 151 11.60 -11.03 -19.68
N ARG A 152 12.48 -11.98 -19.32
CA ARG A 152 12.10 -13.32 -18.86
C ARG A 152 11.32 -13.29 -17.54
N ILE A 153 11.75 -12.50 -16.56
CA ILE A 153 11.09 -12.39 -15.24
C ILE A 153 9.67 -11.81 -15.37
N TYR A 154 9.46 -10.85 -16.28
CA TYR A 154 8.15 -10.22 -16.47
C TYR A 154 7.23 -10.96 -17.45
N LYS A 155 7.77 -11.91 -18.23
CA LYS A 155 7.02 -12.70 -19.21
C LYS A 155 5.80 -13.47 -18.66
N PRO A 156 5.80 -14.02 -17.43
CA PRO A 156 4.60 -14.63 -16.85
C PRO A 156 3.60 -13.62 -16.30
N LEU A 157 4.03 -12.38 -16.02
CA LEU A 157 3.19 -11.33 -15.45
C LEU A 157 2.47 -10.52 -16.54
N CYS A 158 3.08 -10.44 -17.73
CA CYS A 158 2.53 -9.74 -18.88
C CYS A 158 2.87 -10.51 -20.16
N HIS A 159 1.95 -10.51 -21.13
CA HIS A 159 2.18 -11.14 -22.42
C HIS A 159 3.30 -10.48 -23.23
N GLN A 160 3.65 -9.21 -22.95
CA GLN A 160 4.74 -8.48 -23.63
C GLN A 160 4.61 -8.45 -25.17
N PHE A 161 3.39 -8.41 -25.70
CA PHE A 161 3.20 -8.24 -27.13
C PHE A 161 3.75 -6.88 -27.59
N GLY A 162 4.60 -6.88 -28.63
CA GLY A 162 5.17 -5.64 -29.17
C GLY A 162 4.10 -4.60 -29.49
N PHE A 163 3.00 -5.00 -30.14
CA PHE A 163 1.87 -4.12 -30.48
C PHE A 163 1.04 -3.57 -29.29
N ARG A 164 1.43 -3.90 -28.06
CA ARG A 164 0.85 -3.38 -26.81
C ARG A 164 1.90 -2.83 -25.86
N SER A 165 3.12 -2.59 -26.34
CA SER A 165 4.25 -2.11 -25.55
C SER A 165 4.77 -0.80 -26.11
N PHE A 166 5.26 0.06 -25.22
CA PHE A 166 6.05 1.21 -25.63
C PHE A 166 7.42 0.75 -26.16
N PHE A 167 7.95 1.48 -27.13
CA PHE A 167 9.30 1.33 -27.66
C PHE A 167 10.14 2.55 -27.27
N LEU A 168 11.38 2.30 -26.85
CA LEU A 168 12.36 3.35 -26.53
C LEU A 168 13.53 3.28 -27.52
N PHE A 169 14.10 4.44 -27.82
CA PHE A 169 15.29 4.58 -28.68
C PHE A 169 15.08 4.22 -30.17
N GLY A 170 13.85 4.33 -30.67
CA GLY A 170 13.47 4.07 -32.06
C GLY A 170 12.69 5.20 -32.71
N GLU A 171 12.20 4.94 -33.94
CA GLU A 171 11.43 5.92 -34.73
C GLU A 171 10.07 6.29 -34.13
N GLN A 172 9.38 5.35 -33.46
CA GLN A 172 8.07 5.57 -32.86
C GLN A 172 8.02 5.13 -31.39
N PRO A 173 7.21 5.80 -30.55
CA PRO A 173 7.01 5.40 -29.16
C PRO A 173 6.16 4.12 -29.01
N PHE A 174 5.44 3.72 -30.06
CA PHE A 174 4.60 2.52 -30.11
C PHE A 174 4.28 2.17 -31.58
N TYR A 175 3.89 0.91 -31.80
CA TYR A 175 3.50 0.37 -33.10
C TYR A 175 2.19 -0.42 -32.90
N PRO A 176 1.01 0.17 -33.19
CA PRO A 176 -0.25 -0.49 -32.93
C PRO A 176 -0.60 -1.48 -34.05
N LEU A 177 -1.54 -2.40 -33.80
CA LEU A 177 -2.15 -3.18 -34.88
C LEU A 177 -3.00 -2.28 -35.79
N ALA A 178 -3.17 -2.66 -37.05
CA ALA A 178 -4.02 -1.94 -38.00
C ALA A 178 -5.47 -1.79 -37.48
N GLU A 179 -5.98 -2.80 -36.78
CA GLU A 179 -7.32 -2.84 -36.21
C GLU A 179 -7.54 -1.82 -35.09
N ALA A 180 -6.48 -1.28 -34.47
CA ALA A 180 -6.59 -0.19 -33.51
C ALA A 180 -6.90 1.16 -34.19
N ARG A 181 -6.76 1.25 -35.52
CA ARG A 181 -7.10 2.42 -36.37
C ARG A 181 -6.46 3.73 -35.89
N VAL A 182 -5.19 3.66 -35.47
CA VAL A 182 -4.42 4.83 -35.06
C VAL A 182 -3.76 5.45 -36.28
N SER A 183 -4.14 6.67 -36.64
CA SER A 183 -3.56 7.39 -37.79
C SER A 183 -2.19 8.01 -37.46
N GLY A 184 -1.33 8.10 -38.47
CA GLY A 184 -0.02 8.77 -38.35
C GLY A 184 1.10 7.94 -37.74
N TYR A 185 0.89 6.64 -37.53
CA TYR A 185 1.89 5.71 -37.00
C TYR A 185 1.98 4.47 -37.90
N LYS A 186 3.19 3.95 -38.15
CA LYS A 186 3.35 2.64 -38.79
C LYS A 186 2.75 1.57 -37.88
N THR A 187 2.07 0.60 -38.48
CA THR A 187 1.54 -0.55 -37.74
C THR A 187 2.66 -1.49 -37.34
N TYR A 188 2.38 -2.37 -36.39
CA TYR A 188 3.34 -3.39 -35.97
C TYR A 188 3.62 -4.39 -37.10
N GLU A 189 2.61 -4.72 -37.90
CA GLU A 189 2.73 -5.56 -39.08
C GLU A 189 3.63 -4.92 -40.14
N GLU A 190 3.46 -3.62 -40.41
CA GLU A 190 4.31 -2.87 -41.35
C GLU A 190 5.77 -2.81 -40.88
N ALA A 191 5.99 -2.67 -39.57
CA ALA A 191 7.33 -2.53 -39.01
C ALA A 191 8.09 -3.86 -38.90
N THR A 192 7.40 -4.98 -38.69
CA THR A 192 8.02 -6.29 -38.44
C THR A 192 7.85 -7.31 -39.58
N GLY A 193 6.89 -7.08 -40.47
CA GLY A 193 6.48 -8.06 -41.48
C GLY A 193 5.65 -9.23 -40.94
N PHE A 194 5.32 -9.26 -39.64
CA PHE A 194 4.43 -10.27 -39.08
C PHE A 194 2.99 -10.08 -39.55
N ALA A 195 2.32 -11.19 -39.89
CA ALA A 195 0.94 -11.19 -40.38
C ALA A 195 0.00 -11.94 -39.42
N ASN A 196 -1.31 -11.71 -39.57
CA ASN A 196 -2.37 -12.39 -38.81
C ASN A 196 -2.22 -12.25 -37.28
N LEU A 197 -1.88 -11.06 -36.78
CA LEU A 197 -1.71 -10.79 -35.35
C LEU A 197 -3.04 -10.53 -34.62
N SER A 198 -4.10 -10.22 -35.35
CA SER A 198 -5.46 -10.07 -34.83
C SER A 198 -6.12 -11.40 -34.48
N ASP A 199 -5.73 -12.50 -35.13
CA ASP A 199 -6.17 -13.84 -34.78
C ASP A 199 -5.52 -14.30 -33.46
N PRO A 200 -6.29 -14.53 -32.39
CA PRO A 200 -5.77 -14.98 -31.10
C PRO A 200 -5.08 -16.34 -31.15
N TYR A 201 -5.38 -17.18 -32.15
CA TYR A 201 -4.85 -18.53 -32.31
C TYR A 201 -3.62 -18.58 -33.22
N SER A 202 -3.24 -17.46 -33.84
CA SER A 202 -2.09 -17.37 -34.72
C SER A 202 -0.77 -17.56 -33.97
N MET A 203 0.08 -18.42 -34.51
CA MET A 203 1.43 -18.64 -33.99
C MET A 203 2.31 -17.37 -34.08
N ALA A 204 2.00 -16.46 -35.00
CA ALA A 204 2.70 -15.18 -35.14
C ALA A 204 2.60 -14.30 -33.88
N ARG A 205 1.62 -14.53 -32.99
CA ARG A 205 1.57 -13.84 -31.69
C ARG A 205 2.72 -14.24 -30.77
N PHE A 206 3.23 -15.47 -30.88
CA PHE A 206 4.43 -15.86 -30.15
C PHE A 206 5.66 -15.10 -30.66
N ASP A 207 5.75 -14.88 -31.98
CA ASP A 207 6.81 -14.06 -32.57
C ASP A 207 6.69 -12.60 -32.12
N ALA A 208 5.49 -12.02 -32.15
CA ALA A 208 5.24 -10.67 -31.63
C ALA A 208 5.55 -10.53 -30.12
N ARG A 209 5.37 -11.60 -29.35
CA ARG A 209 5.77 -11.66 -27.93
C ARG A 209 7.28 -11.78 -27.75
N ASN A 210 7.98 -12.51 -28.62
CA ASN A 210 9.42 -12.74 -28.51
C ASN A 210 10.27 -11.64 -29.16
N HIS A 211 9.71 -10.91 -30.11
CA HIS A 211 10.37 -9.79 -30.76
C HIS A 211 10.61 -8.65 -29.77
N ILE A 212 11.87 -8.33 -29.49
CA ILE A 212 12.28 -7.27 -28.55
C ILE A 212 12.35 -5.91 -29.23
N GLY A 213 12.74 -5.87 -30.50
CA GLY A 213 13.01 -4.65 -31.25
C GLY A 213 14.44 -4.61 -31.78
N ASP A 214 14.81 -3.48 -32.40
CA ASP A 214 16.10 -3.25 -33.06
C ASP A 214 16.46 -1.75 -33.05
N GLU A 215 17.52 -1.37 -33.76
CA GLU A 215 17.99 0.02 -33.83
C GLU A 215 17.03 0.99 -34.53
N VAL A 216 16.11 0.48 -35.38
CA VAL A 216 15.15 1.30 -36.14
C VAL A 216 13.86 1.44 -35.34
N MET A 217 13.27 0.32 -34.91
CA MET A 217 12.05 0.33 -34.10
C MET A 217 12.30 0.78 -32.67
N GLY A 218 13.54 0.72 -32.20
CA GLY A 218 13.87 0.79 -30.79
C GLY A 218 13.55 -0.53 -30.10
N TYR A 219 13.66 -0.54 -28.77
CA TYR A 219 13.45 -1.73 -27.96
C TYR A 219 12.20 -1.58 -27.09
N LYS A 220 11.36 -2.62 -27.06
CA LYS A 220 10.10 -2.60 -26.32
C LYS A 220 10.31 -2.66 -24.81
N VAL A 221 9.47 -1.98 -24.05
CA VAL A 221 9.41 -2.10 -22.58
C VAL A 221 8.95 -3.52 -22.19
N ALA A 222 9.51 -4.08 -21.11
CA ALA A 222 9.22 -5.46 -20.68
C ALA A 222 7.83 -5.67 -20.02
N LEU A 223 6.93 -4.70 -20.14
CA LEU A 223 5.53 -4.72 -19.72
C LEU A 223 4.69 -4.03 -20.80
N CYS A 224 3.38 -4.31 -20.82
CA CYS A 224 2.49 -3.62 -21.72
C CYS A 224 2.25 -2.17 -21.27
N GLU A 225 1.76 -1.33 -22.20
CA GLU A 225 1.41 0.07 -21.97
C GLU A 225 0.49 0.25 -20.77
N ARG A 226 -0.50 -0.64 -20.64
CA ARG A 226 -1.48 -0.63 -19.53
C ARG A 226 -0.81 -0.90 -18.19
N ASP A 227 0.02 -1.94 -18.09
CA ASP A 227 0.70 -2.31 -16.84
C ASP A 227 1.67 -1.21 -16.41
N ILE A 228 2.45 -0.66 -17.34
CA ILE A 228 3.34 0.48 -17.06
C ILE A 228 2.54 1.65 -16.48
N ALA A 229 1.40 1.99 -17.08
CA ALA A 229 0.55 3.07 -16.60
C ALA A 229 -0.02 2.79 -15.20
N ILE A 230 -0.47 1.57 -14.91
CA ILE A 230 -0.98 1.15 -13.61
C ILE A 230 0.10 1.35 -12.54
N TYR A 231 1.27 0.74 -12.71
CA TYR A 231 2.30 0.73 -11.68
C TYR A 231 2.98 2.09 -11.51
N LEU A 232 3.16 2.87 -12.59
CA LEU A 232 3.60 4.26 -12.48
C LEU A 232 2.59 5.12 -11.71
N ALA A 233 1.29 4.98 -11.98
CA ALA A 233 0.27 5.73 -11.26
C ALA A 233 0.22 5.37 -9.77
N ILE A 234 0.38 4.09 -9.42
CA ILE A 234 0.49 3.64 -8.02
C ILE A 234 1.71 4.27 -7.34
N LEU A 235 2.88 4.21 -7.99
CA LEU A 235 4.11 4.80 -7.46
C LEU A 235 3.98 6.32 -7.26
N MET A 236 3.44 7.02 -8.25
CA MET A 236 3.24 8.47 -8.19
C MET A 236 2.27 8.85 -7.07
N PHE A 237 1.14 8.13 -6.94
CA PHE A 237 0.23 8.35 -5.82
C PHE A 237 0.92 8.09 -4.48
N GLY A 238 1.71 7.03 -4.36
CA GLY A 238 2.46 6.71 -3.15
C GLY A 238 3.45 7.78 -2.74
N ILE A 239 4.12 8.42 -3.71
CA ILE A 239 5.00 9.58 -3.48
C ILE A 239 4.17 10.77 -3.00
N ILE A 240 3.08 11.12 -3.70
CA ILE A 240 2.18 12.23 -3.33
C ILE A 240 1.60 12.02 -1.92
N PHE A 241 1.14 10.81 -1.62
CA PHE A 241 0.62 10.43 -0.31
C PHE A 241 1.68 10.62 0.79
N GLY A 242 2.94 10.28 0.51
CA GLY A 242 4.05 10.56 1.41
C GLY A 242 4.30 12.06 1.62
N LEU A 243 4.34 12.83 0.53
CA LEU A 243 4.57 14.29 0.56
C LEU A 243 3.47 15.06 1.29
N THR A 244 2.22 14.59 1.24
CA THR A 244 1.10 15.17 2.01
C THR A 244 1.15 14.84 3.51
N GLY A 245 2.16 14.08 3.96
CA GLY A 245 2.26 13.61 5.33
C GLY A 245 1.21 12.54 5.66
N ARG A 246 0.79 11.75 4.65
CA ARG A 246 -0.19 10.65 4.77
C ARG A 246 -1.56 11.10 5.27
N ARG A 247 -1.97 12.32 4.88
CA ARG A 247 -3.22 12.96 5.35
C ARG A 247 -4.42 12.75 4.43
N LEU A 248 -4.21 12.22 3.23
CA LEU A 248 -5.31 11.95 2.30
C LEU A 248 -6.21 10.86 2.88
N LYS A 249 -7.52 11.10 2.85
CA LYS A 249 -8.52 10.12 3.27
C LYS A 249 -8.77 9.11 2.16
N SER A 250 -9.19 7.92 2.58
CA SER A 250 -9.60 6.85 1.68
C SER A 250 -10.74 7.30 0.78
N LEU A 251 -10.67 6.92 -0.49
CA LEU A 251 -11.74 7.18 -1.45
C LEU A 251 -12.97 6.33 -1.09
N HIS A 252 -14.18 6.86 -1.30
CA HIS A 252 -15.38 6.03 -1.14
C HIS A 252 -15.36 4.88 -2.16
N TRP A 253 -15.68 3.66 -1.75
CA TRP A 253 -15.58 2.46 -2.59
C TRP A 253 -16.34 2.58 -3.92
N MET A 254 -17.51 3.24 -3.93
CA MET A 254 -18.26 3.54 -5.17
C MET A 254 -17.48 4.40 -6.16
N LEU A 255 -16.74 5.42 -5.69
CA LEU A 255 -15.92 6.25 -6.55
C LEU A 255 -14.70 5.48 -7.07
N TRP A 256 -14.12 4.59 -6.24
CA TRP A 256 -13.07 3.68 -6.71
C TRP A 256 -13.59 2.72 -7.79
N LEU A 257 -14.78 2.13 -7.61
CA LEU A 257 -15.39 1.29 -8.64
C LEU A 257 -15.67 2.08 -9.93
N LEU A 258 -16.26 3.27 -9.81
CA LEU A 258 -16.65 4.07 -10.97
C LEU A 258 -15.46 4.65 -11.74
N LEU A 259 -14.43 5.13 -11.04
CA LEU A 259 -13.32 5.86 -11.66
C LEU A 259 -12.08 4.97 -11.89
N GLY A 260 -11.88 3.95 -11.06
CA GLY A 260 -10.77 3.01 -11.18
C GLY A 260 -11.14 1.75 -11.97
N ILE A 261 -12.16 1.01 -11.52
CA ILE A 261 -12.52 -0.30 -12.08
C ILE A 261 -13.31 -0.19 -13.38
N ALA A 262 -14.32 0.67 -13.45
CA ALA A 262 -15.21 0.71 -14.60
C ALA A 262 -14.50 1.08 -15.92
N PRO A 263 -13.58 2.07 -15.99
CA PRO A 263 -12.93 2.43 -17.25
C PRO A 263 -12.02 1.32 -17.79
N ILE A 264 -11.18 0.72 -16.93
CA ILE A 264 -10.30 -0.40 -17.31
C ILE A 264 -11.10 -1.67 -17.57
N GLY A 265 -12.20 -1.88 -16.86
CA GLY A 265 -13.15 -2.96 -17.09
C GLY A 265 -13.78 -2.82 -18.47
N LEU A 266 -14.35 -1.66 -18.80
CA LEU A 266 -14.96 -1.42 -20.12
C LEU A 266 -13.94 -1.59 -21.26
N ASP A 267 -12.74 -1.02 -21.13
CA ASP A 267 -11.69 -1.15 -22.15
C ASP A 267 -11.17 -2.59 -22.27
N GLY A 268 -10.76 -3.19 -21.15
CA GLY A 268 -10.19 -4.53 -21.09
C GLY A 268 -11.19 -5.64 -21.45
N PHE A 269 -12.42 -5.60 -20.92
CA PHE A 269 -13.45 -6.58 -21.23
C PHE A 269 -13.94 -6.45 -22.67
N SER A 270 -14.19 -5.23 -23.18
CA SER A 270 -14.62 -5.09 -24.58
C SER A 270 -13.54 -5.61 -25.54
N GLN A 271 -12.26 -5.34 -25.27
CA GLN A 271 -11.15 -5.89 -26.04
C GLN A 271 -11.09 -7.44 -25.92
N LEU A 272 -11.09 -7.98 -24.70
CA LEU A 272 -10.98 -9.43 -24.45
C LEU A 272 -12.11 -10.22 -25.12
N PHE A 273 -13.37 -9.80 -24.94
CA PHE A 273 -14.52 -10.50 -25.49
C PHE A 273 -14.57 -10.41 -27.02
N SER A 274 -14.19 -9.27 -27.60
CA SER A 274 -14.08 -9.13 -29.05
C SER A 274 -13.01 -10.05 -29.67
N GLN A 275 -12.06 -10.54 -28.86
CA GLN A 275 -10.93 -11.36 -29.29
C GLN A 275 -11.15 -12.87 -29.09
N PHE A 276 -12.25 -13.32 -28.47
CA PHE A 276 -12.54 -14.75 -28.36
C PHE A 276 -12.97 -15.39 -29.69
N ASN A 277 -13.35 -14.58 -30.67
CA ASN A 277 -13.76 -15.00 -32.02
C ASN A 277 -14.82 -16.12 -32.03
N TRP A 278 -15.70 -16.14 -31.03
CA TRP A 278 -16.85 -17.05 -31.03
C TRP A 278 -17.91 -16.53 -32.01
N GLU A 279 -18.37 -17.39 -32.92
CA GLU A 279 -19.29 -16.99 -34.01
C GLU A 279 -20.49 -16.17 -33.51
N TRP A 280 -21.17 -16.66 -32.47
CA TRP A 280 -22.33 -15.97 -31.88
C TRP A 280 -22.01 -14.62 -31.24
N LEU A 281 -20.81 -14.45 -30.68
CA LEU A 281 -20.38 -13.23 -29.99
C LEU A 281 -19.85 -12.20 -30.98
N SER A 282 -19.15 -12.63 -32.03
CA SER A 282 -18.59 -11.79 -33.07
C SER A 282 -19.65 -10.97 -33.84
N ALA A 283 -20.87 -11.51 -33.93
CA ALA A 283 -22.03 -10.80 -34.49
C ALA A 283 -22.52 -9.64 -33.61
N LEU A 284 -22.29 -9.70 -32.29
CA LEU A 284 -22.74 -8.71 -31.32
C LEU A 284 -21.64 -7.71 -30.94
N VAL A 285 -20.39 -8.18 -30.91
CA VAL A 285 -19.23 -7.39 -30.50
C VAL A 285 -18.16 -7.50 -31.59
N PRO A 286 -18.01 -6.48 -32.46
CA PRO A 286 -16.99 -6.51 -33.51
C PRO A 286 -15.59 -6.51 -32.91
N TYR A 287 -14.63 -7.10 -33.63
CA TYR A 287 -13.23 -7.10 -33.22
C TYR A 287 -12.75 -5.69 -32.87
N ARG A 288 -12.09 -5.58 -31.71
CA ARG A 288 -11.55 -4.32 -31.21
C ARG A 288 -10.17 -4.56 -30.61
N GLU A 289 -9.24 -3.68 -30.95
CA GLU A 289 -7.96 -3.54 -30.28
C GLU A 289 -7.92 -2.17 -29.60
N SER A 290 -7.63 -2.12 -28.29
CA SER A 290 -7.54 -0.86 -27.56
C SER A 290 -6.37 -0.03 -28.09
N THR A 291 -6.55 1.28 -28.21
CA THR A 291 -5.46 2.16 -28.62
C THR A 291 -4.42 2.30 -27.50
N PRO A 292 -3.15 2.65 -27.83
CA PRO A 292 -2.12 2.98 -26.84
C PRO A 292 -2.59 4.01 -25.80
N PHE A 293 -3.34 5.03 -26.25
CA PHE A 293 -3.95 6.02 -25.38
C PHE A 293 -4.94 5.41 -24.38
N LEU A 294 -5.90 4.61 -24.85
CA LEU A 294 -6.91 4.02 -23.96
C LEU A 294 -6.31 3.07 -22.94
N ARG A 295 -5.32 2.26 -23.33
CA ARG A 295 -4.59 1.36 -22.42
C ARG A 295 -3.88 2.14 -21.33
N THR A 296 -3.18 3.20 -21.72
CA THR A 296 -2.42 4.05 -20.80
C THR A 296 -3.36 4.81 -19.88
N PHE A 297 -4.41 5.43 -20.42
CA PHE A 297 -5.36 6.23 -19.67
C PHE A 297 -6.13 5.38 -18.66
N THR A 298 -6.78 4.29 -19.11
CA THR A 298 -7.55 3.42 -18.21
C THR A 298 -6.67 2.70 -17.20
N GLY A 299 -5.45 2.30 -17.59
CA GLY A 299 -4.44 1.77 -16.68
C GLY A 299 -4.03 2.78 -15.61
N ALA A 300 -3.72 4.03 -15.99
CA ALA A 300 -3.35 5.08 -15.06
C ALA A 300 -4.49 5.42 -14.09
N LEU A 301 -5.74 5.52 -14.57
CA LEU A 301 -6.90 5.73 -13.70
C LEU A 301 -7.05 4.58 -12.69
N PHE A 302 -6.99 3.34 -13.15
CA PHE A 302 -7.07 2.18 -12.28
C PHE A 302 -5.98 2.18 -11.20
N GLY A 303 -4.72 2.41 -11.60
CA GLY A 303 -3.60 2.49 -10.66
C GLY A 303 -3.74 3.63 -9.65
N LEU A 304 -4.08 4.83 -10.12
CA LEU A 304 -4.26 6.02 -9.28
C LEU A 304 -5.37 5.83 -8.25
N PHE A 305 -6.57 5.45 -8.68
CA PHE A 305 -7.72 5.33 -7.79
C PHE A 305 -7.62 4.11 -6.87
N THR A 306 -6.98 3.03 -7.31
CA THR A 306 -6.71 1.87 -6.44
C THR A 306 -5.69 2.23 -5.37
N ALA A 307 -4.63 2.97 -5.70
CA ALA A 307 -3.68 3.46 -4.70
C ALA A 307 -4.34 4.46 -3.73
N TRP A 308 -5.20 5.36 -4.22
CA TRP A 308 -5.95 6.29 -3.37
C TRP A 308 -6.92 5.57 -2.44
N PHE A 309 -7.58 4.52 -2.89
CA PHE A 309 -8.40 3.70 -2.02
C PHE A 309 -7.54 2.94 -0.98
N ALA A 310 -6.47 2.28 -1.42
CA ALA A 310 -5.72 1.35 -0.59
C ALA A 310 -4.77 2.02 0.43
N TYR A 311 -4.01 3.03 0.02
CA TYR A 311 -2.91 3.58 0.83
C TYR A 311 -3.38 4.23 2.14
N PRO A 312 -4.47 5.01 2.18
CA PRO A 312 -5.04 5.51 3.42
C PRO A 312 -5.54 4.40 4.35
N ASN A 313 -6.17 3.34 3.81
CA ASN A 313 -6.61 2.19 4.61
C ASN A 313 -5.42 1.43 5.21
N ILE A 314 -4.32 1.29 4.45
CA ILE A 314 -3.07 0.70 4.96
C ILE A 314 -2.47 1.60 6.04
N GLU A 315 -2.44 2.93 5.86
CA GLU A 315 -1.93 3.85 6.89
C GLU A 315 -2.72 3.74 8.20
N GLU A 316 -4.03 3.56 8.15
CA GLU A 316 -4.87 3.36 9.34
C GLU A 316 -4.42 2.10 10.11
N SER A 317 -4.32 0.96 9.43
CA SER A 317 -3.84 -0.30 10.03
C SER A 317 -2.39 -0.20 10.55
N MET A 318 -1.51 0.45 9.79
CA MET A 318 -0.12 0.66 10.20
C MET A 318 -0.02 1.62 11.39
N SER A 319 -0.87 2.63 11.46
CA SER A 319 -0.97 3.57 12.58
C SER A 319 -1.38 2.87 13.87
N GLU A 320 -2.41 2.02 13.83
CA GLU A 320 -2.82 1.20 14.98
C GLU A 320 -1.68 0.28 15.44
N THR A 321 -1.01 -0.37 14.48
CA THR A 321 0.15 -1.22 14.75
C THR A 321 1.29 -0.45 15.43
N ARG A 322 1.60 0.78 14.97
CA ARG A 322 2.60 1.64 15.61
C ARG A 322 2.19 2.01 17.03
N GLN A 323 0.95 2.45 17.25
CA GLN A 323 0.46 2.82 18.58
C GLN A 323 0.53 1.65 19.57
N TYR A 324 0.14 0.45 19.12
CA TYR A 324 0.25 -0.77 19.90
C TYR A 324 1.69 -1.03 20.37
N TYR A 325 2.65 -1.00 19.45
CA TYR A 325 4.06 -1.27 19.78
C TYR A 325 4.73 -0.14 20.57
N ILE A 326 4.38 1.13 20.34
CA ILE A 326 4.85 2.26 21.17
C ILE A 326 4.46 2.02 22.62
N LYS A 327 3.20 1.66 22.86
CA LYS A 327 2.70 1.35 24.21
C LYS A 327 3.39 0.11 24.78
N LYS A 328 3.50 -0.98 24.01
CA LYS A 328 4.17 -2.21 24.45
C LYS A 328 5.61 -1.94 24.86
N PHE A 329 6.38 -1.21 24.04
CA PHE A 329 7.79 -0.92 24.32
C PHE A 329 7.95 0.00 25.54
N ALA A 330 7.10 1.02 25.69
CA ALA A 330 7.15 1.91 26.84
C ALA A 330 6.86 1.18 28.16
N VAL A 331 5.87 0.28 28.18
CA VAL A 331 5.52 -0.52 29.37
C VAL A 331 6.68 -1.44 29.77
N ASN A 332 7.34 -2.08 28.79
CA ASN A 332 8.46 -2.99 29.06
C ASN A 332 9.74 -2.25 29.49
N GLN A 333 10.05 -1.09 28.91
CA GLN A 333 11.18 -0.25 29.37
C GLN A 333 11.01 0.22 30.82
N THR A 334 9.77 0.46 31.24
CA THR A 334 9.44 0.81 32.64
C THR A 334 9.41 -0.42 33.55
N SER A 335 9.46 -1.63 33.00
CA SER A 335 9.48 -2.89 33.76
C SER A 335 10.89 -3.36 34.11
N GLU A 336 11.88 -2.96 33.31
CA GLU A 336 13.30 -3.27 33.49
C GLU A 336 14.03 -2.28 34.42
N LYS A 337 13.42 -1.12 34.67
CA LYS A 337 13.85 -0.14 35.69
C LYS A 337 13.11 -0.42 36.99
#